data_AF-A0A484NLA9-F1
#
_entry.id   AF-A0A484NLA9-F1
#
_cell.length_a   1.000
_cell.length_b   1.000
_cell.length_c   1.000
_cell.angle_alpha   90.00
_cell.angle_beta   90.00
_cell.angle_gamma   90.00
#
_symmetry.space_group_name_H-M   'P 1'
#
loop_
_entity.id
_entity.type
_entity.pdbx_description
1 polymer ?
#
loop_
_entity_poly.entity_id
_entity_poly.type
_entity_poly.pdbx_seq_one_letter_code
_entity_poly.pdbx_strand_id
1 'polypeptide(L)'
;MEVELLCPWYRGFKGSILHSGNDVRGHRIYASSGVVKVVKPTTLVITELPIGLWTLVYKEDTLEQMLAKGLIKGYSDRSCLDNVKLKIYLNEENRKSDDQLIKDFKLTSKLCTDEMVLFDEKDIIIEFHTRKEILVRFFKVRLDYYGRRYEKLLNDYQRELTFLAAKIRFVKAESEGKINVKNVEKGRNALHEELRQEGYPCDESTTGFDYLLRVSDHLSLSLTNKRIQDLRNKREQIRQHLMDLRNTTSEDLWLCDLEALEKALPPGDGL
;
A
#
# COMPACT_ATOMS: atom_id res chain seq x y z
N MET A 1 -23.58 3.45 -2.13
CA MET A 1 -22.42 3.71 -1.25
C MET A 1 -22.48 5.13 -0.73
N GLU A 2 -22.91 5.27 0.50
CA GLU A 2 -22.74 6.48 1.28
C GLU A 2 -21.30 6.45 1.81
N VAL A 3 -20.52 7.48 1.51
CA VAL A 3 -19.13 7.60 1.97
C VAL A 3 -19.15 8.77 2.94
N GLU A 4 -18.69 8.55 4.16
CA GLU A 4 -18.59 9.61 5.14
C GLU A 4 -17.69 10.74 4.64
N LEU A 5 -17.90 11.92 5.21
CA LEU A 5 -17.20 13.12 4.80
C LEU A 5 -15.72 13.04 5.19
N LEU A 6 -14.85 12.84 4.21
CA LEU A 6 -13.42 12.84 4.43
C LEU A 6 -12.87 14.26 4.53
N CYS A 7 -12.20 14.54 5.64
CA CYS A 7 -11.42 15.75 5.86
C CYS A 7 -9.94 15.49 5.52
N PRO A 8 -9.21 16.47 4.97
CA PRO A 8 -7.77 16.35 4.76
C PRO A 8 -7.06 16.03 6.08
N TRP A 9 -6.11 15.10 6.01
CA TRP A 9 -5.30 14.66 7.13
C TRP A 9 -3.86 14.48 6.67
N TYR A 10 -2.92 14.85 7.53
CA TYR A 10 -1.48 14.80 7.23
C TYR A 10 -0.77 14.09 8.37
N ARG A 11 -0.03 13.03 8.02
CA ARG A 11 0.74 12.24 8.98
C ARG A 11 1.73 13.12 9.74
N GLY A 12 1.71 13.02 11.07
CA GLY A 12 2.61 13.76 11.96
C GLY A 12 2.25 15.23 12.21
N PHE A 13 1.25 15.77 11.52
CA PHE A 13 0.77 17.14 11.77
C PHE A 13 -0.01 17.20 13.09
N LYS A 14 0.42 18.09 13.99
CA LYS A 14 -0.14 18.22 15.36
C LYS A 14 -1.15 19.35 15.48
N GLY A 15 -1.36 20.11 14.41
CA GLY A 15 -2.31 21.20 14.35
C GLY A 15 -3.73 20.73 14.08
N SER A 16 -4.61 21.68 13.75
CA SER A 16 -6.01 21.40 13.42
C SER A 16 -6.30 21.70 11.96
N ILE A 17 -7.17 20.90 11.34
CA ILE A 17 -7.70 21.16 9.99
C ILE A 17 -9.21 21.22 10.12
N LEU A 18 -9.78 22.40 9.89
CA LEU A 18 -11.22 22.65 10.03
C LEU A 18 -11.84 23.11 8.72
N HIS A 19 -13.07 22.70 8.47
CA HIS A 19 -13.85 23.21 7.34
C HIS A 19 -14.14 24.69 7.56
N SER A 20 -13.71 25.54 6.63
CA SER A 20 -13.81 27.00 6.73
C SER A 20 -14.87 27.60 5.81
N GLY A 21 -15.45 26.81 4.90
CA GLY A 21 -16.46 27.27 3.95
C GLY A 21 -16.38 26.51 2.63
N ASN A 22 -17.10 27.00 1.62
CA ASN A 22 -17.04 26.46 0.27
C ASN A 22 -16.65 27.57 -0.71
N ASP A 23 -16.01 27.21 -1.83
CA ASP A 23 -15.77 28.12 -2.95
C ASP A 23 -17.06 28.38 -3.75
N VAL A 24 -16.96 29.22 -4.78
CA VAL A 24 -18.09 29.56 -5.67
C VAL A 24 -18.66 28.36 -6.45
N ARG A 25 -17.87 27.30 -6.63
CA ARG A 25 -18.25 26.05 -7.31
C ARG A 25 -18.77 25.00 -6.32
N GLY A 26 -18.80 25.30 -5.02
CA GLY A 26 -19.23 24.39 -3.96
C GLY A 26 -18.14 23.48 -3.41
N HIS A 27 -16.88 23.61 -3.85
CA HIS A 27 -15.76 22.85 -3.31
C HIS A 27 -15.42 23.30 -1.90
N ARG A 28 -15.17 22.35 -1.00
CA ARG A 28 -14.86 22.65 0.41
C ARG A 28 -13.49 23.35 0.53
N ILE A 29 -13.42 24.33 1.41
CA ILE A 29 -12.19 25.02 1.79
C ILE A 29 -11.90 24.65 3.24
N TYR A 30 -10.66 24.30 3.54
CA TYR A 30 -10.21 24.03 4.89
C TYR A 30 -9.20 25.07 5.35
N ALA A 31 -9.12 25.27 6.66
CA ALA A 31 -8.08 26.05 7.30
C ALA A 31 -7.23 25.10 8.13
N SER A 32 -5.93 25.02 7.81
CA SER A 32 -4.96 24.35 8.67
C SER A 32 -4.38 25.36 9.65
N SER A 33 -4.34 25.02 10.93
CA SER A 33 -3.80 25.90 11.99
C SER A 33 -2.67 25.22 12.72
N GLY A 34 -1.57 25.96 12.93
CA GLY A 34 -0.43 25.52 13.73
C GLY A 34 -0.75 25.51 15.23
N VAL A 35 0.27 25.28 16.04
CA VAL A 35 0.15 25.20 17.50
C VAL A 35 1.09 26.20 18.16
N VAL A 36 0.52 27.06 19.00
CA VAL A 36 1.25 28.02 19.83
C VAL A 36 0.84 27.84 21.28
N LYS A 37 1.80 27.93 22.20
CA LYS A 37 1.56 27.82 23.65
C LYS A 37 2.27 28.94 24.40
N VAL A 38 1.58 29.55 25.34
CA VAL A 38 2.18 30.48 26.31
C VAL A 38 2.94 29.67 27.36
N VAL A 39 4.27 29.85 27.44
CA VAL A 39 5.10 29.14 28.45
C VAL A 39 5.48 30.03 29.62
N LYS A 40 5.50 31.35 29.42
CA LYS A 40 5.65 32.39 30.45
C LYS A 40 4.86 33.62 30.01
N PRO A 41 4.54 34.57 30.90
CA PRO A 41 3.81 35.79 30.53
C PRO A 41 4.38 36.50 29.29
N THR A 42 5.71 36.57 29.15
CA THR A 42 6.37 37.23 28.01
C THR A 42 7.01 36.25 27.02
N THR A 43 6.65 34.96 27.05
CA THR A 43 7.30 33.94 26.21
C THR A 43 6.31 32.94 25.64
N LEU A 44 6.34 32.78 24.32
CA LEU A 44 5.54 31.81 23.58
C LEU A 44 6.43 30.73 22.97
N VAL A 45 5.87 29.56 22.71
CA VAL A 45 6.51 28.51 21.92
C VAL A 45 5.54 28.06 20.83
N ILE A 46 5.97 28.18 19.59
CA ILE A 46 5.29 27.61 18.42
C ILE A 46 5.88 26.21 18.21
N THR A 47 5.02 25.20 18.24
CA THR A 47 5.40 23.79 18.12
C THR A 47 4.91 23.13 16.84
N GLU A 48 4.09 23.84 16.05
CA GLU A 48 3.63 23.37 14.76
C GLU A 48 3.29 24.57 13.86
N LEU A 49 3.61 24.48 12.58
CA LEU A 49 3.24 25.48 11.56
C LEU A 49 2.09 24.93 10.70
N PRO A 50 1.21 25.78 10.16
CA PRO A 50 0.14 25.33 9.29
C PRO A 50 0.70 24.63 8.03
N ILE A 51 -0.10 23.73 7.46
CA ILE A 51 0.29 22.94 6.29
C ILE A 51 0.66 23.86 5.12
N GLY A 52 1.78 23.55 4.46
CA GLY A 52 2.33 24.32 3.33
C GLY A 52 3.28 25.46 3.73
N LEU A 53 3.47 25.72 5.03
CA LEU A 53 4.36 26.75 5.52
C LEU A 53 5.67 26.17 6.07
N TRP A 54 6.78 26.48 5.40
CA TRP A 54 8.11 26.02 5.79
C TRP A 54 8.71 26.86 6.91
N THR A 55 9.46 26.20 7.82
CA THR A 55 10.10 26.86 8.98
C THR A 55 11.03 28.00 8.58
N LEU A 56 11.83 27.83 7.52
CA LEU A 56 12.75 28.88 7.05
C LEU A 56 11.98 30.11 6.56
N VAL A 57 11.02 29.90 5.67
CA VAL A 57 10.13 30.95 5.13
C VAL A 57 9.40 31.68 6.26
N TYR A 58 8.86 30.95 7.23
CA TYR A 58 8.17 31.58 8.36
C TYR A 58 9.08 32.46 9.21
N LYS A 59 10.33 32.03 9.46
CA LYS A 59 11.31 32.86 10.19
C LYS A 59 11.62 34.14 9.43
N GLU A 60 12.02 34.02 8.17
CA GLU A 60 12.48 35.14 7.34
C GLU A 60 11.34 36.11 7.00
N ASP A 61 10.18 35.61 6.60
CA ASP A 61 9.11 36.46 6.09
C ASP A 61 8.13 36.91 7.17
N THR A 62 8.06 36.22 8.30
CA THR A 62 7.14 36.58 9.40
C THR A 62 7.88 37.04 10.64
N LEU A 63 8.75 36.23 11.22
CA LEU A 63 9.39 36.57 12.51
C LEU A 63 10.38 37.74 12.40
N GLU A 64 11.21 37.79 11.36
CA GLU A 64 12.13 38.93 11.15
C GLU A 64 11.35 40.24 10.90
N GLN A 65 10.25 40.19 10.16
CA GLN A 65 9.39 41.37 9.98
C GLN A 65 8.75 41.83 11.29
N MET A 66 8.29 40.89 12.13
CA MET A 66 7.74 41.21 13.45
C MET A 66 8.81 41.79 14.38
N LEU A 67 10.05 41.31 14.28
CA LEU A 67 11.19 41.84 15.03
C LEU A 67 11.54 43.27 14.57
N ALA A 68 11.67 43.49 13.27
CA ALA A 68 11.96 44.80 12.69
C ALA A 68 10.89 45.86 13.03
N LYS A 69 9.63 45.44 13.12
CA LYS A 69 8.50 46.31 13.53
C LYS A 69 8.38 46.48 15.06
N GLY A 70 9.24 45.84 15.86
CA GLY A 70 9.17 45.88 17.31
C GLY A 70 7.93 45.21 17.91
N LEU A 71 7.30 44.28 17.19
CA LEU A 71 6.15 43.51 17.70
C LEU A 71 6.60 42.38 18.65
N ILE A 72 7.82 41.88 18.45
CA ILE A 72 8.48 40.92 19.33
C ILE A 72 9.84 41.46 19.76
N LYS A 73 10.35 40.97 20.88
CA LYS A 73 11.69 41.27 21.38
C LYS A 73 12.77 40.47 20.65
N GLY A 74 12.42 39.27 20.20
CA GLY A 74 13.33 38.34 19.55
C GLY A 74 12.76 36.93 19.53
N TYR A 75 13.47 36.01 18.90
CA TYR A 75 13.11 34.59 18.89
C TYR A 75 14.34 33.69 18.92
N SER A 76 14.13 32.42 19.22
CA SER A 76 15.14 31.36 19.17
C SER A 76 14.55 30.16 18.44
N ASP A 77 15.31 29.64 17.47
CA ASP A 77 14.96 28.44 16.73
C ASP A 77 15.66 27.21 17.32
N ARG A 78 14.87 26.20 17.68
CA ARG A 78 15.34 24.87 18.09
C ARG A 78 14.62 23.77 17.30
N SER A 79 14.15 24.10 16.10
CA SER A 79 13.46 23.19 15.21
C SER A 79 14.44 22.18 14.59
N CYS A 80 13.95 21.00 14.25
CA CYS A 80 14.66 20.01 13.44
C CYS A 80 13.84 19.70 12.18
N LEU A 81 14.27 18.70 11.41
CA LEU A 81 13.61 18.31 10.15
C LEU A 81 12.12 17.99 10.36
N ASP A 82 11.79 17.25 11.42
CA ASP A 82 10.44 16.71 11.62
C ASP A 82 9.66 17.38 12.77
N ASN A 83 10.24 18.40 13.42
CA ASN A 83 9.60 19.04 14.56
C ASN A 83 9.94 20.53 14.67
N VAL A 84 8.89 21.36 14.64
CA VAL A 84 9.00 22.79 14.84
C VAL A 84 9.13 23.11 16.32
N LYS A 85 10.06 23.99 16.67
CA LYS A 85 10.18 24.55 18.02
C LYS A 85 10.77 25.95 17.98
N LEU A 86 9.90 26.93 17.77
CA LEU A 86 10.27 28.35 17.74
C LEU A 86 9.84 29.01 19.04
N LYS A 87 10.80 29.54 19.79
CA LYS A 87 10.55 30.24 21.04
C LYS A 87 10.56 31.75 20.81
N ILE A 88 9.44 32.40 21.06
CA ILE A 88 9.25 33.84 20.82
C ILE A 88 9.29 34.59 22.15
N TYR A 89 10.03 35.70 22.18
CA TYR A 89 10.11 36.60 23.32
C TYR A 89 9.32 37.87 22.99
N LEU A 90 8.36 38.22 23.86
CA LEU A 90 7.48 39.37 23.67
C LEU A 90 8.01 40.60 24.41
N ASN A 91 7.59 41.78 23.96
CA ASN A 91 7.90 43.04 24.62
C ASN A 91 7.05 43.26 25.89
N GLU A 92 5.83 42.74 25.89
CA GLU A 92 4.86 42.86 26.99
C GLU A 92 4.29 41.48 27.37
N GLU A 93 3.60 41.41 28.51
CA GLU A 93 2.90 40.19 28.93
C GLU A 93 1.76 39.85 27.97
N ASN A 94 1.75 38.61 27.48
CA ASN A 94 0.66 38.08 26.70
C ASN A 94 -0.53 37.71 27.60
N ARG A 95 -1.68 38.32 27.33
CA ARG A 95 -2.99 38.00 27.93
C ARG A 95 -4.00 37.50 26.90
N LYS A 96 -3.53 37.19 25.68
CA LYS A 96 -4.38 36.79 24.55
C LYS A 96 -4.68 35.29 24.61
N SER A 97 -5.85 34.90 24.09
CA SER A 97 -6.21 33.50 23.87
C SER A 97 -5.37 32.87 22.75
N ASP A 98 -5.33 31.54 22.71
CA ASP A 98 -4.59 30.79 21.69
C ASP A 98 -5.10 31.11 20.27
N ASP A 99 -6.41 31.26 20.06
CA ASP A 99 -6.98 31.64 18.75
C ASP A 99 -6.48 33.01 18.25
N GLN A 100 -6.39 33.98 19.18
CA GLN A 100 -5.88 35.30 18.85
C GLN A 100 -4.37 35.24 18.56
N LEU A 101 -3.63 34.41 19.28
CA LEU A 101 -2.20 34.17 18.99
C LEU A 101 -2.00 33.50 17.63
N ILE A 102 -2.80 32.50 17.29
CA ILE A 102 -2.77 31.85 15.97
C ILE A 102 -2.95 32.90 14.87
N LYS A 103 -3.90 33.81 15.04
CA LYS A 103 -4.14 34.91 14.09
C LYS A 103 -2.98 35.92 14.05
N ASP A 104 -2.52 36.39 15.21
CA ASP A 104 -1.48 37.42 15.33
C ASP A 104 -0.13 36.95 14.76
N PHE A 105 0.18 35.67 14.97
CA PHE A 105 1.39 35.02 14.46
C PHE A 105 1.18 34.37 13.08
N LYS A 106 0.04 34.60 12.42
CA LYS A 106 -0.25 34.09 11.07
C LYS A 106 -0.06 32.56 10.95
N LEU A 107 -0.47 31.82 11.98
CA LEU A 107 -0.35 30.37 12.06
C LEU A 107 -1.56 29.66 11.44
N THR A 108 -2.16 30.23 10.39
CA THR A 108 -3.26 29.61 9.65
C THR A 108 -2.96 29.66 8.15
N SER A 109 -3.19 28.54 7.46
CA SER A 109 -3.06 28.42 6.00
C SER A 109 -4.35 27.87 5.40
N LYS A 110 -4.70 28.37 4.21
CA LYS A 110 -5.88 27.94 3.47
C LYS A 110 -5.54 26.70 2.64
N LEU A 111 -6.38 25.68 2.72
CA LEU A 111 -6.32 24.48 1.88
C LEU A 111 -7.55 24.46 0.98
N CYS A 112 -7.35 24.72 -0.31
CA CYS A 112 -8.38 24.60 -1.33
C CYS A 112 -8.43 23.18 -1.89
N THR A 113 -9.60 22.76 -2.35
CA THR A 113 -9.82 21.41 -2.92
C THR A 113 -10.56 21.48 -4.25
N ASP A 114 -10.24 22.53 -5.01
CA ASP A 114 -10.94 23.04 -6.17
C ASP A 114 -10.31 22.60 -7.51
N GLU A 115 -9.14 21.97 -7.45
CA GLU A 115 -8.46 21.37 -8.60
C GLU A 115 -8.10 19.92 -8.28
N MET A 116 -8.96 18.98 -8.69
CA MET A 116 -8.69 17.54 -8.61
C MET A 116 -8.71 16.96 -10.01
N VAL A 117 -7.65 17.18 -10.77
CA VAL A 117 -7.50 16.71 -12.16
C VAL A 117 -6.56 15.52 -12.18
N LEU A 118 -7.05 14.36 -12.63
CA LEU A 118 -6.31 13.09 -12.60
C LEU A 118 -6.51 12.34 -13.92
N PHE A 119 -5.64 11.37 -14.19
CA PHE A 119 -5.87 10.36 -15.23
C PHE A 119 -6.91 9.34 -14.75
N ASP A 120 -7.79 8.95 -15.66
CA ASP A 120 -8.76 7.90 -15.43
C ASP A 120 -8.22 6.51 -15.81
N GLU A 121 -9.07 5.49 -15.72
CA GLU A 121 -8.72 4.11 -16.05
C GLU A 121 -8.38 3.85 -17.53
N LYS A 122 -8.53 4.84 -18.40
CA LYS A 122 -8.20 4.81 -19.84
C LYS A 122 -7.08 5.80 -20.19
N ASP A 123 -6.35 6.29 -19.19
CA ASP A 123 -5.31 7.31 -19.33
C ASP A 123 -5.82 8.65 -19.91
N ILE A 124 -7.10 8.97 -19.68
CA ILE A 124 -7.71 10.24 -20.09
C ILE A 124 -7.74 11.20 -18.89
N ILE A 125 -7.39 12.46 -19.13
CA ILE A 125 -7.43 13.51 -18.10
C ILE A 125 -8.88 13.90 -17.81
N ILE A 126 -9.29 13.80 -16.54
CA ILE A 126 -10.64 14.15 -16.06
C ILE A 126 -10.53 15.05 -14.84
N GLU A 127 -11.39 16.08 -14.77
CA GLU A 127 -11.61 16.90 -13.58
C GLU A 127 -12.66 16.23 -12.67
N PHE A 128 -12.33 16.10 -11.39
CA PHE A 128 -13.21 15.57 -10.35
C PHE A 128 -13.72 16.71 -9.47
N HIS A 129 -15.01 16.71 -9.16
CA HIS A 129 -15.60 17.75 -8.31
C HIS A 129 -15.61 17.35 -6.84
N THR A 130 -15.63 16.04 -6.56
CA THR A 130 -15.65 15.53 -5.18
C THR A 130 -14.66 14.39 -4.97
N ARG A 131 -14.09 14.29 -3.76
CA ARG A 131 -13.25 13.14 -3.39
C ARG A 131 -14.03 11.81 -3.47
N LYS A 132 -15.35 11.87 -3.24
CA LYS A 132 -16.25 10.73 -3.34
C LYS A 132 -16.25 10.15 -4.76
N GLU A 133 -16.26 10.97 -5.80
CA GLU A 133 -16.18 10.49 -7.19
C GLU A 133 -14.89 9.70 -7.44
N ILE A 134 -13.76 10.22 -6.98
CA ILE A 134 -12.46 9.55 -7.07
C ILE A 134 -12.52 8.19 -6.38
N LEU A 135 -13.01 8.14 -5.14
CA LEU A 135 -13.12 6.91 -4.36
C LEU A 135 -14.05 5.87 -4.98
N VAL A 136 -15.21 6.30 -5.49
CA VAL A 136 -16.17 5.40 -6.15
C VAL A 136 -15.56 4.80 -7.42
N ARG A 137 -14.83 5.59 -8.21
CA ARG A 137 -14.12 5.07 -9.39
C ARG A 137 -13.01 4.10 -8.99
N PHE A 138 -12.16 4.50 -8.05
CA PHE A 138 -11.11 3.64 -7.52
C PHE A 138 -11.67 2.30 -7.02
N PHE A 139 -12.77 2.33 -6.26
CA PHE A 139 -13.40 1.14 -5.73
C PHE A 139 -13.85 0.17 -6.83
N LYS A 140 -14.49 0.68 -7.89
CA LYS A 140 -14.94 -0.13 -9.03
C LYS A 140 -13.76 -0.80 -9.75
N VAL A 141 -12.73 -0.02 -10.08
CA VAL A 141 -11.54 -0.54 -10.75
C VAL A 141 -10.85 -1.57 -9.87
N ARG A 142 -10.67 -1.28 -8.59
CA ARG A 142 -9.99 -2.16 -7.64
C ARG A 142 -10.74 -3.48 -7.48
N LEU A 143 -12.07 -3.46 -7.36
CA LEU A 143 -12.88 -4.66 -7.22
C LEU A 143 -12.82 -5.56 -8.48
N ASP A 144 -12.85 -4.96 -9.68
CA ASP A 144 -12.65 -5.70 -10.94
C ASP A 144 -11.29 -6.41 -10.96
N TYR A 145 -10.23 -5.74 -10.52
CA TYR A 145 -8.89 -6.34 -10.41
C TYR A 145 -8.82 -7.46 -9.36
N TYR A 146 -9.59 -7.38 -8.27
CA TYR A 146 -9.71 -8.51 -7.33
C TYR A 146 -10.41 -9.71 -7.96
N GLY A 147 -11.44 -9.49 -8.80
CA GLY A 147 -12.05 -10.55 -9.61
C GLY A 147 -11.04 -11.23 -10.54
N ARG A 148 -10.24 -10.44 -11.27
CA ARG A 148 -9.16 -10.98 -12.13
C ARG A 148 -8.11 -11.74 -11.32
N ARG A 149 -7.73 -11.22 -10.14
CA ARG A 149 -6.80 -11.90 -9.22
C ARG A 149 -7.38 -13.23 -8.76
N TYR A 150 -8.66 -13.28 -8.40
CA TYR A 150 -9.34 -14.49 -7.97
C TYR A 150 -9.29 -15.59 -9.05
N GLU A 151 -9.68 -15.25 -10.27
CA GLU A 151 -9.62 -16.16 -11.42
C GLU A 151 -8.19 -16.65 -11.70
N LYS A 152 -7.23 -15.72 -11.64
CA LYS A 152 -5.82 -16.04 -11.83
C LYS A 152 -5.31 -17.02 -10.76
N LEU A 153 -5.61 -16.78 -9.49
CA LEU A 153 -5.22 -17.67 -8.39
C LEU A 153 -5.88 -19.05 -8.52
N LEU A 154 -7.16 -19.11 -8.89
CA LEU A 154 -7.84 -20.38 -9.15
C LEU A 154 -7.15 -21.18 -10.26
N ASN A 155 -6.85 -20.53 -11.38
CA ASN A 155 -6.17 -21.16 -12.51
C ASN A 155 -4.76 -21.61 -12.13
N ASP A 156 -4.02 -20.81 -11.34
CA ASP A 156 -2.67 -21.14 -10.91
C ASP A 156 -2.66 -22.34 -9.96
N TYR A 157 -3.57 -22.41 -8.99
CA TYR A 157 -3.69 -23.58 -8.11
C TYR A 157 -4.14 -24.83 -8.87
N GLN A 158 -5.09 -24.72 -9.79
CA GLN A 158 -5.53 -25.85 -10.63
C GLN A 158 -4.38 -26.36 -11.51
N ARG A 159 -3.63 -25.45 -12.13
CA ARG A 159 -2.45 -25.79 -12.91
C ARG A 159 -1.42 -26.47 -12.00
N GLU A 160 -1.08 -25.89 -10.85
CA GLU A 160 -0.10 -26.48 -9.94
C GLU A 160 -0.51 -27.89 -9.48
N LEU A 161 -1.79 -28.14 -9.19
CA LEU A 161 -2.28 -29.49 -8.87
C LEU A 161 -2.10 -30.48 -10.02
N THR A 162 -2.41 -30.07 -11.25
CA THR A 162 -2.18 -30.90 -12.45
C THR A 162 -0.70 -31.24 -12.61
N PHE A 163 0.18 -30.26 -12.44
CA PHE A 163 1.63 -30.46 -12.55
C PHE A 163 2.20 -31.29 -11.38
N LEU A 164 1.69 -31.14 -10.15
CA LEU A 164 2.08 -31.98 -9.01
C LEU A 164 1.60 -33.42 -9.19
N ALA A 165 0.38 -33.63 -9.70
CA ALA A 165 -0.12 -34.96 -10.03
C ALA A 165 0.74 -35.63 -11.12
N ALA A 166 1.12 -34.88 -12.16
CA ALA A 166 2.03 -35.32 -13.19
C ALA A 166 3.41 -35.70 -12.63
N LYS A 167 4.01 -34.88 -11.76
CA LYS A 167 5.28 -35.20 -11.09
C LYS A 167 5.19 -36.49 -10.27
N ILE A 168 4.12 -36.66 -9.49
CA ILE A 168 3.91 -37.89 -8.70
C ILE A 168 3.76 -39.11 -9.61
N ARG A 169 3.00 -38.98 -10.71
CA ARG A 169 2.81 -40.06 -11.70
C ARG A 169 4.13 -40.44 -12.36
N PHE A 170 4.91 -39.45 -12.76
CA PHE A 170 6.20 -39.64 -13.42
C PHE A 170 7.21 -40.35 -12.52
N VAL A 171 7.40 -39.88 -11.28
CA VAL A 171 8.35 -40.49 -10.34
C VAL A 171 7.99 -41.94 -10.04
N LYS A 172 6.68 -42.25 -9.94
CA LYS A 172 6.21 -43.64 -9.78
C LYS A 172 6.51 -44.49 -11.02
N ALA A 173 6.15 -44.00 -12.20
CA ALA A 173 6.39 -44.72 -13.45
C ALA A 173 7.88 -44.96 -13.71
N GLU A 174 8.74 -44.00 -13.36
CA GLU A 174 10.19 -44.16 -13.41
C GLU A 174 10.68 -45.22 -12.40
N SER A 175 10.17 -45.19 -11.16
CA SER A 175 10.54 -46.19 -10.13
C SER A 175 10.08 -47.61 -10.46
N GLU A 176 9.02 -47.75 -11.25
CA GLU A 176 8.49 -49.02 -11.76
C GLU A 176 9.17 -49.45 -13.07
N GLY A 177 10.11 -48.65 -13.60
CA GLY A 177 10.82 -48.93 -14.85
C GLY A 177 10.00 -48.71 -16.13
N LYS A 178 8.80 -48.13 -16.04
CA LYS A 178 7.92 -47.83 -17.19
C LYS A 178 8.44 -46.66 -18.02
N ILE A 179 9.08 -45.69 -17.37
CA ILE A 179 9.74 -44.57 -18.02
C ILE A 179 11.23 -44.66 -17.71
N ASN A 180 12.08 -44.65 -18.74
CA ASN A 180 13.52 -44.70 -18.57
C ASN A 180 14.17 -43.42 -19.08
N VAL A 181 14.45 -42.49 -18.16
CA VAL A 181 15.03 -41.17 -18.44
C VAL A 181 16.53 -41.25 -18.80
N LYS A 182 17.23 -42.29 -18.34
CA LYS A 182 18.68 -42.48 -18.55
C LYS A 182 19.00 -43.22 -19.86
N ASN A 183 18.00 -43.60 -20.64
CA ASN A 183 18.25 -44.28 -21.91
C ASN A 183 18.78 -43.29 -22.96
N VAL A 184 20.10 -43.28 -23.13
CA VAL A 184 20.83 -42.44 -24.09
C VAL A 184 20.40 -42.71 -25.54
N GLU A 185 19.91 -43.91 -25.86
CA GLU A 185 19.46 -44.27 -27.22
C GLU A 185 18.14 -43.60 -27.62
N LYS A 186 17.24 -43.32 -26.67
CA LYS A 186 15.93 -42.70 -26.97
C LYS A 186 16.08 -41.21 -27.35
N GLY A 187 17.08 -40.50 -26.82
CA GLY A 187 17.24 -39.07 -27.03
C GLY A 187 16.10 -38.23 -26.42
N ARG A 188 16.38 -36.95 -26.14
CA ARG A 188 15.46 -36.05 -25.41
C ARG A 188 14.13 -35.82 -26.13
N ASN A 189 14.15 -35.76 -27.46
CA ASN A 189 12.96 -35.50 -28.27
C ASN A 189 11.99 -36.69 -28.27
N ALA A 190 12.48 -37.94 -28.30
CA ALA A 190 11.59 -39.10 -28.24
C ALA A 190 10.96 -39.24 -26.84
N LEU A 191 11.69 -38.90 -25.78
CA LEU A 191 11.14 -38.87 -24.42
C LEU A 191 10.03 -37.82 -24.28
N HIS A 192 10.20 -36.62 -24.88
CA HIS A 192 9.14 -35.62 -24.89
C HIS A 192 7.88 -36.10 -25.63
N GLU A 193 8.06 -36.84 -26.73
CA GLU A 193 6.93 -37.40 -27.49
C GLU A 193 6.24 -38.54 -26.73
N GLU A 194 7.00 -39.42 -26.07
CA GLU A 194 6.47 -40.46 -25.17
C GLU A 194 5.65 -39.84 -24.02
N LEU A 195 6.17 -38.79 -23.36
CA LEU A 195 5.45 -38.07 -22.32
C LEU A 195 4.18 -37.38 -22.84
N ARG A 196 4.20 -36.88 -24.07
CA ARG A 196 3.01 -36.31 -24.72
C ARG A 196 1.95 -37.39 -25.00
N GLN A 197 2.34 -38.55 -25.51
CA GLN A 197 1.44 -39.67 -25.79
C GLN A 197 0.82 -40.25 -24.52
N GLU A 198 1.59 -40.31 -23.43
CA GLU A 198 1.14 -40.69 -22.10
C GLU A 198 0.29 -39.60 -21.39
N GLY A 199 0.02 -38.49 -22.08
CA GLY A 199 -0.85 -37.41 -21.60
C GLY A 199 -0.28 -36.66 -20.39
N TYR A 200 1.03 -36.43 -20.35
CA TYR A 200 1.62 -35.50 -19.38
C TYR A 200 1.35 -34.04 -19.83
N PRO A 201 1.05 -33.13 -18.89
CA PRO A 201 0.81 -31.73 -19.21
C PRO A 201 2.10 -31.07 -19.72
N CYS A 202 2.01 -30.39 -20.86
CA CYS A 202 3.13 -29.62 -21.39
C CYS A 202 3.18 -28.24 -20.73
N ASP A 203 4.34 -27.82 -20.25
CA ASP A 203 4.55 -26.47 -19.75
C ASP A 203 4.98 -25.53 -20.88
N GLU A 204 4.06 -24.74 -21.42
CA GLU A 204 4.34 -23.76 -22.49
C GLU A 204 5.26 -22.62 -22.04
N SER A 205 5.37 -22.36 -20.73
CA SER A 205 6.26 -21.32 -20.20
C SER A 205 7.71 -21.77 -20.04
N THR A 206 7.97 -23.07 -20.18
CA THR A 206 9.31 -23.67 -20.11
C THR A 206 9.56 -24.48 -21.39
N THR A 207 10.64 -25.24 -21.43
CA THR A 207 10.98 -26.26 -22.44
C THR A 207 10.07 -27.50 -22.39
N GLY A 208 8.75 -27.32 -22.18
CA GLY A 208 7.74 -28.39 -22.21
C GLY A 208 7.76 -29.33 -21.00
N PHE A 209 8.58 -30.38 -21.03
CA PHE A 209 8.58 -31.46 -20.03
C PHE A 209 9.75 -31.42 -19.05
N ASP A 210 10.62 -30.41 -19.14
CA ASP A 210 11.80 -30.28 -18.28
C ASP A 210 11.48 -30.26 -16.78
N TYR A 211 10.29 -29.81 -16.41
CA TYR A 211 9.84 -29.84 -15.02
C TYR A 211 9.72 -31.25 -14.43
N LEU A 212 9.60 -32.29 -15.27
CA LEU A 212 9.63 -33.70 -14.87
C LEU A 212 11.07 -34.22 -14.78
N LEU A 213 11.90 -33.85 -15.75
CA LEU A 213 13.31 -34.27 -15.81
C LEU A 213 14.10 -33.79 -14.58
N ARG A 214 13.87 -32.55 -14.14
CA ARG A 214 14.45 -32.01 -12.89
C ARG A 214 14.07 -32.79 -11.63
N VAL A 215 13.01 -33.60 -11.68
CA VAL A 215 12.59 -34.44 -10.55
C VAL A 215 13.31 -35.81 -10.60
N SER A 216 13.77 -36.24 -11.78
CA SER A 216 14.46 -37.53 -12.01
C SER A 216 15.93 -37.53 -11.56
N ASP A 217 16.59 -36.36 -11.51
CA ASP A 217 18.05 -36.24 -11.28
C ASP A 217 18.58 -36.85 -9.95
N HIS A 218 17.71 -37.27 -9.02
CA HIS A 218 18.09 -37.77 -7.69
C HIS A 218 17.41 -39.10 -7.27
N LEU A 219 17.16 -40.02 -8.19
CA LEU A 219 16.57 -41.33 -7.85
C LEU A 219 17.56 -42.29 -7.16
N SER A 220 17.50 -42.35 -5.83
CA SER A 220 17.79 -43.57 -5.06
C SER A 220 16.49 -44.03 -4.37
N LEU A 221 16.28 -45.34 -4.19
CA LEU A 221 15.00 -45.90 -3.68
C LEU A 221 14.48 -45.24 -2.39
N SER A 222 15.37 -44.91 -1.44
CA SER A 222 15.00 -44.22 -0.20
C SER A 222 14.63 -42.75 -0.41
N LEU A 223 15.32 -42.07 -1.34
CA LEU A 223 15.04 -40.68 -1.72
C LEU A 223 13.76 -40.56 -2.56
N THR A 224 13.44 -41.58 -3.37
CA THR A 224 12.23 -41.63 -4.22
C THR A 224 10.96 -41.64 -3.36
N ASN A 225 10.88 -42.51 -2.36
CA ASN A 225 9.70 -42.59 -1.47
C ASN A 225 9.51 -41.30 -0.66
N LYS A 226 10.61 -40.73 -0.13
CA LYS A 226 10.57 -39.44 0.57
C LYS A 226 10.08 -38.32 -0.34
N ARG A 227 10.58 -38.25 -1.58
CA ARG A 227 10.20 -37.23 -2.56
C ARG A 227 8.74 -37.34 -2.99
N ILE A 228 8.23 -38.56 -3.19
CA ILE A 228 6.80 -38.78 -3.46
C ILE A 228 5.96 -38.27 -2.30
N GLN A 229 6.39 -38.51 -1.06
CA GLN A 229 5.68 -38.02 0.12
C GLN A 229 5.68 -36.49 0.20
N ASP A 230 6.83 -35.84 -0.05
CA ASP A 230 6.92 -34.38 -0.09
C ASP A 230 6.00 -33.77 -1.15
N LEU A 231 5.98 -34.37 -2.36
CA LEU A 231 5.08 -33.94 -3.45
C LEU A 231 3.61 -34.13 -3.09
N ARG A 232 3.27 -35.22 -2.37
CA ARG A 232 1.90 -35.46 -1.88
C ARG A 232 1.50 -34.44 -0.82
N ASN A 233 2.38 -34.14 0.13
CA ASN A 233 2.14 -33.13 1.17
C ASN A 233 1.90 -31.76 0.52
N LYS A 234 2.75 -31.37 -0.44
CA LYS A 234 2.57 -30.12 -1.18
C LYS A 234 1.26 -30.10 -1.96
N ARG A 235 0.91 -31.21 -2.63
CA ARG A 235 -0.36 -31.32 -3.36
C ARG A 235 -1.56 -31.15 -2.42
N GLU A 236 -1.50 -31.69 -1.22
CA GLU A 236 -2.58 -31.56 -0.24
C GLU A 236 -2.71 -30.11 0.27
N GLN A 237 -1.59 -29.44 0.54
CA GLN A 237 -1.58 -28.01 0.91
C GLN A 237 -2.23 -27.14 -0.18
N ILE A 238 -1.81 -27.30 -1.44
CA ILE A 238 -2.39 -26.54 -2.56
C ILE A 238 -3.88 -26.87 -2.74
N ARG A 239 -4.28 -28.13 -2.51
CA ARG A 239 -5.68 -28.54 -2.56
C ARG A 239 -6.53 -27.85 -1.50
N GLN A 240 -6.00 -27.74 -0.28
CA GLN A 240 -6.64 -27.00 0.82
C GLN A 240 -6.77 -25.52 0.46
N HIS A 241 -5.69 -24.86 0.01
CA HIS A 241 -5.75 -23.47 -0.43
C HIS A 241 -6.77 -23.21 -1.55
N LEU A 242 -6.91 -24.16 -2.49
CA LEU A 242 -7.93 -24.06 -3.53
C LEU A 242 -9.34 -24.20 -2.97
N MET A 243 -9.57 -25.08 -1.99
CA MET A 243 -10.86 -25.21 -1.30
C MET A 243 -11.20 -23.93 -0.53
N ASP A 244 -10.23 -23.38 0.19
CA ASP A 244 -10.38 -22.12 0.92
C ASP A 244 -10.71 -20.98 -0.04
N LEU A 245 -9.95 -20.85 -1.14
CA LEU A 245 -10.20 -19.84 -2.17
C LEU A 245 -11.57 -20.00 -2.84
N ARG A 246 -12.07 -21.22 -3.05
CA ARG A 246 -13.41 -21.42 -3.62
C ARG A 246 -14.53 -20.96 -2.69
N ASN A 247 -14.27 -20.94 -1.39
CA ASN A 247 -15.22 -20.49 -0.39
C ASN A 247 -15.15 -18.99 -0.12
N THR A 248 -14.14 -18.29 -0.65
CA THR A 248 -14.00 -16.83 -0.52
C THR A 248 -14.53 -16.11 -1.76
N THR A 249 -14.90 -14.85 -1.56
CA THR A 249 -15.27 -13.93 -2.63
C THR A 249 -14.14 -12.94 -2.94
N SER A 250 -14.26 -12.22 -4.05
CA SER A 250 -13.32 -11.12 -4.39
C SER A 250 -13.35 -9.99 -3.36
N GLU A 251 -14.48 -9.77 -2.70
CA GLU A 251 -14.63 -8.79 -1.62
C GLU A 251 -13.89 -9.27 -0.36
N ASP A 252 -14.04 -10.53 0.01
CA ASP A 252 -13.33 -11.11 1.16
C ASP A 252 -11.82 -11.05 0.98
N LEU A 253 -11.32 -11.35 -0.24
CA LEU A 253 -9.89 -11.21 -0.55
C LEU A 253 -9.38 -9.79 -0.33
N TRP A 254 -10.19 -8.80 -0.69
CA TRP A 254 -9.83 -7.41 -0.46
C TRP A 254 -9.86 -7.06 1.04
N LEU A 255 -10.89 -7.49 1.76
CA LEU A 255 -10.97 -7.28 3.21
C LEU A 255 -9.77 -7.90 3.95
N CYS A 256 -9.37 -9.12 3.61
CA CYS A 256 -8.18 -9.75 4.19
C CYS A 256 -6.90 -8.95 3.93
N ASP A 257 -6.74 -8.40 2.73
CA ASP A 257 -5.58 -7.54 2.41
C ASP A 257 -5.61 -6.22 3.21
N LEU A 258 -6.80 -5.64 3.43
CA LEU A 258 -6.96 -4.42 4.24
C LEU A 258 -6.66 -4.68 5.72
N GLU A 259 -7.10 -5.80 6.28
CA GLU A 259 -6.75 -6.21 7.65
C GLU A 259 -5.25 -6.47 7.80
N ALA A 260 -4.63 -7.10 6.80
CA ALA A 260 -3.18 -7.32 6.79
C ALA A 260 -2.42 -5.99 6.71
N LEU A 261 -2.92 -5.04 5.91
CA LEU A 261 -2.35 -3.70 5.82
C LEU A 261 -2.48 -2.95 7.15
N GLU A 262 -3.65 -2.97 7.78
CA GLU A 262 -3.89 -2.34 9.08
C GLU A 262 -2.93 -2.87 10.16
N LYS A 263 -2.73 -4.19 10.22
CA LYS A 263 -1.76 -4.82 11.14
C LYS A 263 -0.30 -4.44 10.84
N ALA A 264 0.01 -4.10 9.60
CA ALA A 264 1.35 -3.73 9.18
C ALA A 264 1.66 -2.23 9.37
N LEU A 265 0.64 -1.39 9.55
CA LEU A 265 0.83 0.03 9.79
C LEU A 265 1.42 0.28 11.20
N PRO A 266 2.35 1.24 11.35
CA PRO A 266 2.93 1.57 12.65
C PRO A 266 1.86 2.02 13.67
N PRO A 267 2.06 1.77 14.98
CA PRO A 267 1.18 2.31 16.01
C PRO A 267 1.20 3.84 15.96
N GLY A 268 0.02 4.45 15.77
CA GLY A 268 -0.16 5.89 15.58
C GLY A 268 -0.45 6.33 14.13
N ASP A 269 -0.35 5.42 13.17
CA ASP A 269 -0.74 5.62 11.76
C ASP A 269 -2.00 4.79 11.37
N GLY A 270 -2.66 4.18 12.35
CA GLY A 270 -3.93 3.50 12.16
C GLY A 270 -5.07 4.49 11.91
N LEU A 271 -6.05 4.05 11.11
CA LEU A 271 -7.29 4.76 10.77
C LEU A 271 -8.04 5.31 11.99
#